data_AF-A0A0Q5SQC0-F1
#
_entry.id   AF-A0A0Q5SQC0-F1
#
_cell.length_a   1.000
_cell.length_b   1.000
_cell.length_c   1.000
_cell.angle_alpha   90.00
_cell.angle_beta   90.00
_cell.angle_gamma   90.00
#
_symmetry.space_group_name_H-M   'P 1'
#
loop_
_entity.id
_entity.type
_entity.pdbx_description
1 polymer ?
#
loop_
_entity_poly.entity_id
_entity_poly.type
_entity_poly.pdbx_seq_one_letter_code
_entity_poly.pdbx_strand_id
1 'polypeptide(L)'
;MNKSFLLALALSLHFQPSFSQKKSPALPEFQVKKSEVEAHMRFLAADELMGRRTAEMGNLVAARYIAEQFRKLGLSAVAGTGTNNNTYFQSVPFEKMGASAPGEITADAEIMKAGQDWILMNGGETNLKAPVVYASFGLENAAKSWDDYKGLDVKGKIVLVESGTPETQTPGEIIATSIAKRKLAAEKGAVAVIELFNAPIPWNIVLRNFAGEKLSLSESDKGSLSSIPHAWINGKEAKFARALRGAKEIDFKTAGRKTQQVNSYNVVGLIPGSDPKLKDEYILLSAHYDHVGVGKQGGQPFTAEDSIFNGARDNAFGTVALLTAAEALSKNPPKRSVLIVALTGEEIGLLGSKYYASHPLLPLNKCIFNLNSDGAGYNDTTIVAVMGLDRTGARAEIETASKAFGLGVFADPSPEQGLFDRSDNVNFAKEGIPAPTFTPGFKEFNGDIMKNYHQVSDNPETVDFNYLLKFSQAYTYTTRLIADRKTAPQWSAGDKYEPAAKKLYGK
;
A
#
# COMPACT_ATOMS: atom_id res chain seq x y z
N MET A 1 34.91 95.73 27.25
CA MET A 1 35.30 94.98 26.04
C MET A 1 34.86 93.54 26.21
N ASN A 2 33.65 93.18 25.76
CA ASN A 2 33.15 91.80 25.83
C ASN A 2 33.25 91.16 24.45
N LYS A 3 34.07 90.12 24.33
CA LYS A 3 34.20 89.27 23.15
C LYS A 3 33.12 88.19 23.19
N SER A 4 32.30 88.13 22.14
CA SER A 4 31.34 87.05 21.93
C SER A 4 32.04 85.88 21.23
N PHE A 5 31.93 84.67 21.79
CA PHE A 5 32.34 83.42 21.14
C PHE A 5 31.08 82.65 20.72
N LEU A 6 30.92 82.46 19.41
CA LEU A 6 29.90 81.61 18.79
C LEU A 6 30.38 80.16 18.82
N LEU A 7 29.63 79.28 19.49
CA LEU A 7 29.85 77.83 19.48
C LEU A 7 28.93 77.22 18.39
N ALA A 8 29.51 76.78 17.28
CA ALA A 8 28.81 76.04 16.24
C ALA A 8 28.77 74.55 16.61
N LEU A 9 27.59 74.02 16.93
CA LEU A 9 27.37 72.60 17.21
C LEU A 9 27.10 71.87 15.89
N ALA A 10 28.09 71.14 15.38
CA ALA A 10 27.92 70.26 14.22
C ALA A 10 27.25 68.96 14.65
N LEU A 11 25.98 68.79 14.26
CA LEU A 11 25.20 67.57 14.48
C LEU A 11 25.55 66.54 13.38
N SER A 12 26.36 65.54 13.71
CA SER A 12 26.70 64.43 12.80
C SER A 12 25.60 63.37 12.82
N LEU A 13 24.68 63.44 11.86
CA LEU A 13 23.69 62.40 11.56
C LEU A 13 24.38 61.12 11.09
N HIS A 14 24.53 60.15 11.99
CA HIS A 14 24.96 58.80 11.67
C HIS A 14 23.77 58.00 11.13
N PHE A 15 23.67 57.89 9.80
CA PHE A 15 22.78 56.93 9.16
C PHE A 15 23.35 55.52 9.34
N GLN A 16 22.79 54.74 10.27
CA GLN A 16 23.02 53.30 10.30
C GLN A 16 22.11 52.61 9.27
N PRO A 17 22.64 51.85 8.30
CA PRO A 17 21.82 51.01 7.44
C PRO A 17 21.19 49.91 8.29
N SER A 18 19.88 50.01 8.50
CA SER A 18 19.08 48.93 9.06
C SER A 18 19.03 47.79 8.04
N PHE A 19 19.89 46.79 8.21
CA PHE A 19 19.74 45.52 7.53
C PHE A 19 18.44 44.87 8.03
N SER A 20 17.38 44.96 7.23
CA SER A 20 16.17 44.15 7.41
C SER A 20 16.58 42.68 7.32
N GLN A 21 16.81 42.03 8.47
CA GLN A 21 16.82 40.56 8.53
C GLN A 21 15.52 40.11 7.88
N LYS A 22 15.61 39.37 6.77
CA LYS A 22 14.46 38.64 6.24
C LYS A 22 13.93 37.79 7.40
N LYS A 23 12.78 38.16 7.98
CA LYS A 23 12.10 37.33 8.97
C LYS A 23 11.99 35.94 8.35
N SER A 24 12.69 34.97 8.91
CA SER A 24 12.48 33.57 8.55
C SER A 24 10.98 33.30 8.68
N PRO A 25 10.34 32.57 7.74
CA PRO A 25 8.90 32.38 7.77
C PRO A 25 8.48 31.82 9.13
N ALA A 26 7.61 32.55 9.84
CA ALA A 26 7.16 32.22 11.19
C ALA A 26 6.12 31.08 11.20
N LEU A 27 6.18 30.15 10.23
CA LEU A 27 5.22 29.06 10.09
C LEU A 27 5.65 27.86 10.95
N PRO A 28 4.70 27.12 11.56
CA PRO A 28 5.00 26.01 12.45
C PRO A 28 5.91 24.94 11.85
N GLU A 29 5.81 24.66 10.55
CA GLU A 29 6.67 23.69 9.86
C GLU A 29 8.16 24.07 9.88
N PHE A 30 8.53 25.34 10.03
CA PHE A 30 9.93 25.77 10.19
C PHE A 30 10.45 25.61 11.63
N GLN A 31 9.57 25.25 12.57
CA GLN A 31 9.86 25.14 14.01
C GLN A 31 9.77 23.70 14.53
N VAL A 32 9.50 22.73 13.66
CA VAL A 32 9.49 21.30 14.00
C VAL A 32 10.84 20.91 14.61
N LYS A 33 10.81 20.16 15.72
CA LYS A 33 12.04 19.73 16.39
C LYS A 33 12.43 18.34 15.93
N LYS A 34 13.74 18.13 15.79
CA LYS A 34 14.33 16.80 15.54
C LYS A 34 13.86 15.76 16.56
N SER A 35 13.75 16.14 17.83
CA SER A 35 13.32 15.24 18.91
C SER A 35 11.87 14.76 18.75
N GLU A 36 11.01 15.55 18.09
CA GLU A 36 9.60 15.19 17.86
C GLU A 36 9.51 14.12 16.77
N VAL A 37 10.18 14.33 15.63
CA VAL A 37 10.24 13.33 14.54
C VAL A 37 10.95 12.04 14.98
N GLU A 38 12.01 12.15 15.79
CA GLU A 38 12.72 10.99 16.34
C GLU A 38 11.83 10.18 17.30
N ALA A 39 11.08 10.84 18.18
CA ALA A 39 10.17 10.16 19.10
C ALA A 39 9.08 9.37 18.36
N HIS A 40 8.50 9.95 17.30
CA HIS A 40 7.51 9.25 16.47
C HIS A 40 8.13 8.05 15.75
N MET A 41 9.31 8.21 15.15
CA MET A 41 10.01 7.13 14.45
C MET A 41 10.32 5.96 15.39
N ARG A 42 10.90 6.25 16.56
CA ARG A 42 11.29 5.23 17.53
C ARG A 42 10.09 4.46 18.07
N PHE A 43 8.94 5.11 18.26
CA PHE A 43 7.73 4.42 18.65
C PHE A 43 7.17 3.58 17.51
N LEU A 44 7.02 4.16 16.31
CA LEU A 44 6.37 3.47 15.20
C LEU A 44 7.17 2.24 14.78
N ALA A 45 8.50 2.33 14.71
CA ALA A 45 9.39 1.24 14.35
C ALA A 45 10.05 0.53 15.55
N ALA A 46 9.38 0.49 16.70
CA ALA A 46 9.85 -0.27 17.87
C ALA A 46 9.58 -1.78 17.71
N ASP A 47 10.45 -2.61 18.29
CA ASP A 47 10.32 -4.08 18.30
C ASP A 47 9.01 -4.52 18.95
N GLU A 48 8.52 -3.77 19.95
CA GLU A 48 7.25 -4.02 20.64
C GLU A 48 6.04 -3.99 19.69
N LEU A 49 6.18 -3.39 18.51
CA LEU A 49 5.14 -3.38 17.48
C LEU A 49 5.29 -4.52 16.46
N MET A 50 6.28 -5.40 16.62
CA MET A 50 6.41 -6.68 15.90
C MET A 50 6.22 -6.52 14.37
N GLY A 51 6.82 -5.46 13.81
CA GLY A 51 6.76 -5.14 12.39
C GLY A 51 5.39 -4.72 11.84
N ARG A 52 4.43 -4.34 12.70
CA ARG A 52 3.14 -3.71 12.35
C ARG A 52 2.36 -4.40 11.21
N ARG A 53 2.45 -5.72 11.10
CA ARG A 53 1.71 -6.50 10.10
C ARG A 53 0.22 -6.22 10.16
N THR A 54 -0.39 -5.93 9.01
CA THR A 54 -1.81 -5.57 8.93
C THR A 54 -2.70 -6.57 9.68
N ALA A 55 -3.64 -6.03 10.47
CA ALA A 55 -4.56 -6.76 11.36
C ALA A 55 -3.92 -7.53 12.53
N GLU A 56 -2.60 -7.42 12.74
CA GLU A 56 -1.93 -7.93 13.95
C GLU A 56 -1.86 -6.89 15.07
N MET A 57 -1.57 -7.31 16.30
CA MET A 57 -1.61 -6.44 17.48
C MET A 57 -0.73 -5.19 17.36
N GLY A 58 0.49 -5.31 16.83
CA GLY A 58 1.38 -4.16 16.64
C GLY A 58 0.83 -3.12 15.67
N ASN A 59 0.10 -3.56 14.64
CA ASN A 59 -0.62 -2.67 13.74
C ASN A 59 -1.75 -1.93 14.46
N LEU A 60 -2.56 -2.64 15.27
CA LEU A 60 -3.64 -2.03 16.04
C LEU A 60 -3.12 -1.00 17.05
N VAL A 61 -1.97 -1.28 17.66
CA VAL A 61 -1.26 -0.35 18.57
C VAL A 61 -0.77 0.89 17.81
N ALA A 62 -0.18 0.74 16.62
CA ALA A 62 0.21 1.87 15.77
C ALA A 62 -1.01 2.73 15.38
N ALA A 63 -2.10 2.11 14.93
CA ALA A 63 -3.33 2.82 14.58
C ALA A 63 -3.87 3.62 15.78
N ARG A 64 -3.87 3.01 16.96
CA ARG A 64 -4.25 3.67 18.22
C ARG A 64 -3.34 4.86 18.52
N TYR A 65 -2.03 4.68 18.44
CA TYR A 65 -1.05 5.74 18.69
C TYR A 65 -1.29 6.95 17.78
N ILE A 66 -1.48 6.74 16.47
CA ILE A 66 -1.74 7.80 15.49
C ILE A 66 -3.05 8.54 15.85
N ALA A 67 -4.11 7.80 16.18
CA ALA A 67 -5.38 8.40 16.61
C ALA A 67 -5.23 9.24 17.89
N GLU A 68 -4.40 8.80 18.85
CA GLU A 68 -4.12 9.61 20.05
C GLU A 68 -3.27 10.85 19.75
N GLN A 69 -2.38 10.82 18.74
CA GLN A 69 -1.72 12.04 18.27
C GLN A 69 -2.74 13.02 17.67
N PHE A 70 -3.70 12.54 16.87
CA PHE A 70 -4.77 13.38 16.33
C PHE A 70 -5.65 13.98 17.44
N ARG A 71 -6.01 13.20 18.46
CA ARG A 71 -6.75 13.71 19.64
C ARG A 71 -5.97 14.78 20.39
N LYS A 72 -4.68 14.53 20.66
CA LYS A 72 -3.80 15.48 21.35
C LYS A 72 -3.72 16.82 20.62
N LEU A 73 -3.75 16.79 19.29
CA LEU A 73 -3.70 17.97 18.42
C LEU A 73 -5.06 18.62 18.17
N GLY A 74 -6.16 18.01 18.63
CA GLY A 74 -7.51 18.55 18.46
C GLY A 74 -8.05 18.46 17.03
N LEU A 75 -7.55 17.53 16.20
CA LEU A 75 -8.11 17.29 14.87
C LEU A 75 -9.58 16.87 14.99
N SER A 76 -10.40 17.24 14.02
CA SER A 76 -11.79 16.76 13.97
C SER A 76 -11.80 15.29 13.51
N ALA A 77 -12.51 14.43 14.24
CA ALA A 77 -12.84 13.12 13.69
C ALA A 77 -13.84 13.30 12.55
N VAL A 78 -13.65 12.56 11.46
CA VAL A 78 -14.65 12.46 10.39
C VAL A 78 -15.54 11.29 10.75
N ALA A 79 -16.87 11.47 10.77
CA ALA A 79 -17.82 10.44 11.20
C ALA A 79 -17.52 9.10 10.50
N GLY A 80 -16.87 8.19 11.23
CA GLY A 80 -16.44 6.89 10.72
C GLY A 80 -17.60 5.89 10.69
N THR A 81 -17.38 4.78 9.98
CA THR A 81 -18.28 3.61 10.02
C THR A 81 -18.08 2.87 11.34
N GLY A 82 -18.89 3.18 12.36
CA GLY A 82 -18.89 2.52 13.67
C GLY A 82 -19.98 3.06 14.59
N THR A 83 -20.28 2.36 15.69
CA THR A 83 -21.40 2.67 16.61
C THR A 83 -21.25 4.00 17.38
N ASN A 84 -20.14 4.71 17.21
CA ASN A 84 -19.86 6.02 17.79
C ASN A 84 -19.43 6.99 16.68
N ASN A 85 -20.26 7.99 16.39
CA ASN A 85 -20.12 8.98 15.30
C ASN A 85 -18.89 9.92 15.43
N ASN A 86 -17.97 9.69 16.37
CA ASN A 86 -16.81 10.54 16.65
C ASN A 86 -15.53 9.70 16.85
N THR A 87 -15.14 8.97 15.80
CA THR A 87 -13.96 8.10 15.81
C THR A 87 -12.98 8.50 14.70
N TYR A 88 -11.68 8.42 14.97
CA TYR A 88 -10.64 8.58 13.94
C TYR A 88 -10.43 7.30 13.12
N PHE A 89 -11.26 6.27 13.28
CA PHE A 89 -11.09 4.98 12.62
C PHE A 89 -12.13 4.77 11.53
N GLN A 90 -11.66 4.44 10.33
CA GLN A 90 -12.46 3.74 9.32
C GLN A 90 -12.10 2.26 9.41
N SER A 91 -13.06 1.41 9.76
CA SER A 91 -12.84 -0.03 9.78
C SER A 91 -12.68 -0.56 8.35
N VAL A 92 -11.60 -1.30 8.12
CA VAL A 92 -11.31 -2.02 6.88
C VAL A 92 -11.47 -3.51 7.18
N PRO A 93 -12.54 -4.15 6.68
CA PRO A 93 -12.80 -5.55 6.98
C PRO A 93 -11.92 -6.45 6.11
N PHE A 94 -11.27 -7.41 6.75
CA PHE A 94 -10.40 -8.39 6.10
C PHE A 94 -10.86 -9.81 6.38
N GLU A 95 -10.61 -10.69 5.42
CA GLU A 95 -10.64 -12.14 5.61
C GLU A 95 -9.20 -12.65 5.66
N LYS A 96 -8.84 -13.25 6.80
CA LYS A 96 -7.58 -13.94 7.04
C LYS A 96 -7.75 -15.41 6.70
N MET A 97 -7.16 -15.82 5.60
CA MET A 97 -7.09 -17.22 5.20
C MET A 97 -5.77 -17.80 5.70
N GLY A 98 -5.84 -18.76 6.62
CA GLY A 98 -4.67 -19.43 7.17
C GLY A 98 -3.87 -20.22 6.12
N ALA A 99 -2.69 -20.68 6.53
CA ALA A 99 -1.88 -21.59 5.73
C ALA A 99 -2.65 -22.90 5.40
N SER A 100 -2.24 -23.57 4.33
CA SER A 100 -2.82 -24.87 3.96
C SER A 100 -2.70 -25.86 5.12
N ALA A 101 -3.84 -26.42 5.56
CA ALA A 101 -3.82 -27.50 6.53
C ALA A 101 -3.22 -28.78 5.89
N PRO A 102 -2.72 -29.74 6.70
CA PRO A 102 -2.31 -31.04 6.18
C PRO A 102 -3.42 -31.69 5.33
N GLY A 103 -2.99 -32.38 4.29
CA GLY A 103 -3.89 -33.03 3.34
C GLY A 103 -3.11 -33.89 2.36
N GLU A 104 -3.82 -34.77 1.70
CA GLU A 104 -3.28 -35.74 0.77
C GLU A 104 -4.16 -35.82 -0.48
N ILE A 105 -3.51 -35.87 -1.64
CA ILE A 105 -4.12 -36.32 -2.89
C ILE A 105 -3.47 -37.65 -3.21
N THR A 106 -4.28 -38.69 -3.41
CA THR A 106 -3.82 -40.03 -3.78
C THR A 106 -4.34 -40.39 -5.16
N ALA A 107 -3.42 -40.75 -6.04
CA ALA A 107 -3.70 -41.25 -7.37
C ALA A 107 -2.87 -42.52 -7.58
N ASP A 108 -3.55 -43.64 -7.87
CA ASP A 108 -2.94 -44.97 -7.88
C ASP A 108 -2.18 -45.27 -6.57
N ALA A 109 -0.86 -45.46 -6.64
CA ALA A 109 0.02 -45.70 -5.48
C ALA A 109 0.76 -44.44 -4.99
N GLU A 110 0.62 -43.30 -5.69
CA GLU A 110 1.31 -42.06 -5.34
C GLU A 110 0.49 -41.25 -4.33
N ILE A 111 1.14 -40.87 -3.23
CA ILE A 111 0.57 -40.00 -2.19
C ILE A 111 1.29 -38.65 -2.26
N MET A 112 0.52 -37.60 -2.55
CA MET A 112 1.01 -36.23 -2.72
C MET A 112 0.55 -35.39 -1.54
N LYS A 113 1.48 -34.75 -0.84
CA LYS A 113 1.25 -34.05 0.44
C LYS A 113 1.02 -32.55 0.27
N ALA A 114 0.03 -32.02 0.98
CA ALA A 114 -0.25 -30.59 1.02
C ALA A 114 0.95 -29.80 1.56
N GLY A 115 1.23 -28.64 0.96
CA GLY A 115 2.34 -27.77 1.34
C GLY A 115 3.73 -28.29 0.95
N GLN A 116 3.81 -29.45 0.30
CA GLN A 116 5.04 -30.02 -0.26
C GLN A 116 4.88 -30.27 -1.75
N ASP A 117 3.89 -31.07 -2.14
CA ASP A 117 3.65 -31.50 -3.52
C ASP A 117 2.52 -30.70 -4.17
N TRP A 118 1.55 -30.24 -3.38
CA TRP A 118 0.40 -29.48 -3.85
C TRP A 118 -0.03 -28.39 -2.86
N ILE A 119 -0.81 -27.41 -3.33
CA ILE A 119 -1.41 -26.33 -2.53
C ILE A 119 -2.89 -26.20 -2.81
N LEU A 120 -3.67 -25.91 -1.77
CA LEU A 120 -5.11 -25.68 -1.92
C LEU A 120 -5.35 -24.23 -2.36
N MET A 121 -5.88 -24.02 -3.56
CA MET A 121 -6.22 -22.69 -4.09
C MET A 121 -7.64 -22.25 -3.71
N ASN A 122 -8.54 -23.20 -3.48
CA ASN A 122 -9.92 -22.95 -3.05
C ASN A 122 -10.52 -24.21 -2.40
N GLY A 123 -11.51 -24.02 -1.53
CA GLY A 123 -12.27 -25.11 -0.91
C GLY A 123 -12.04 -25.20 0.59
N GLY A 124 -13.02 -25.78 1.28
CA GLY A 124 -12.95 -26.09 2.70
C GLY A 124 -12.45 -27.52 2.96
N GLU A 125 -12.84 -28.07 4.10
CA GLU A 125 -12.64 -29.49 4.40
C GLU A 125 -13.22 -30.36 3.28
N THR A 126 -12.42 -31.30 2.80
CA THR A 126 -12.72 -32.18 1.69
C THR A 126 -12.30 -33.59 2.07
N ASN A 127 -13.20 -34.55 1.85
CA ASN A 127 -12.91 -35.98 1.89
C ASN A 127 -13.68 -36.61 0.73
N LEU A 128 -13.06 -36.59 -0.44
CA LEU A 128 -13.70 -36.90 -1.71
C LEU A 128 -12.90 -37.98 -2.43
N LYS A 129 -13.57 -39.06 -2.82
CA LYS A 129 -13.05 -40.01 -3.80
C LYS A 129 -13.98 -40.03 -5.01
N ALA A 130 -13.46 -39.70 -6.18
CA ALA A 130 -14.26 -39.59 -7.40
C ALA A 130 -13.45 -39.93 -8.65
N PRO A 131 -14.13 -40.32 -9.76
CA PRO A 131 -13.48 -40.51 -11.04
C PRO A 131 -12.80 -39.22 -11.53
N VAL A 132 -11.73 -39.36 -12.31
CA VAL A 132 -11.00 -38.22 -12.88
C VAL A 132 -11.18 -38.15 -14.40
N VAL A 133 -11.27 -36.92 -14.93
CA VAL A 133 -11.24 -36.64 -16.37
C VAL A 133 -10.19 -35.58 -16.65
N TYR A 134 -9.32 -35.85 -17.61
CA TYR A 134 -8.36 -34.87 -18.11
C TYR A 134 -9.00 -33.98 -19.17
N ALA A 135 -9.01 -32.67 -18.92
CA ALA A 135 -9.63 -31.68 -19.79
C ALA A 135 -8.61 -30.63 -20.27
N SER A 136 -7.43 -31.07 -20.71
CA SER A 136 -6.38 -30.19 -21.27
C SER A 136 -6.13 -28.95 -20.39
N PHE A 137 -6.43 -27.71 -20.85
CA PHE A 137 -6.29 -26.49 -20.05
C PHE A 137 -7.56 -26.11 -19.28
N GLY A 138 -8.68 -26.80 -19.50
CA GLY A 138 -9.95 -26.56 -18.80
C GLY A 138 -10.62 -25.26 -19.18
N LEU A 139 -10.45 -24.79 -20.41
CA LEU A 139 -10.96 -23.51 -20.90
C LEU A 139 -11.94 -23.68 -22.07
N GLU A 140 -12.83 -22.70 -22.20
CA GLU A 140 -13.69 -22.49 -23.36
C GLU A 140 -13.49 -21.07 -23.88
N ASN A 141 -13.18 -20.94 -25.17
CA ASN A 141 -13.06 -19.66 -25.84
C ASN A 141 -13.40 -19.83 -27.33
N ALA A 142 -14.62 -19.45 -27.69
CA ALA A 142 -15.11 -19.54 -29.07
C ALA A 142 -14.27 -18.72 -30.06
N ALA A 143 -13.79 -17.53 -29.67
CA ALA A 143 -12.97 -16.67 -30.53
C ALA A 143 -11.60 -17.29 -30.85
N LYS A 144 -11.09 -18.15 -29.96
CA LYS A 144 -9.84 -18.91 -30.15
C LYS A 144 -10.08 -20.37 -30.59
N SER A 145 -11.32 -20.77 -30.82
CA SER A 145 -11.71 -22.16 -31.11
C SER A 145 -11.23 -23.17 -30.05
N TRP A 146 -11.22 -22.76 -28.78
CA TRP A 146 -10.89 -23.63 -27.64
C TRP A 146 -12.17 -24.14 -26.99
N ASP A 147 -12.29 -25.46 -26.87
CA ASP A 147 -13.32 -26.10 -26.07
C ASP A 147 -12.73 -27.41 -25.52
N ASP A 148 -12.06 -27.29 -24.38
CA ASP A 148 -11.40 -28.42 -23.72
C ASP A 148 -12.39 -29.41 -23.09
N TYR A 149 -13.68 -29.04 -22.98
CA TYR A 149 -14.74 -29.89 -22.44
C TYR A 149 -15.53 -30.62 -23.54
N LYS A 150 -15.25 -30.34 -24.82
CA LYS A 150 -15.99 -30.93 -25.94
C LYS A 150 -15.94 -32.45 -25.90
N GLY A 151 -17.11 -33.06 -25.72
CA GLY A 151 -17.25 -34.52 -25.67
C GLY A 151 -16.83 -35.17 -24.35
N LEU A 152 -16.52 -34.37 -23.31
CA LEU A 152 -16.18 -34.87 -21.98
C LEU A 152 -17.41 -34.83 -21.05
N ASP A 153 -17.63 -35.92 -20.32
CA ASP A 153 -18.56 -35.95 -19.20
C ASP A 153 -17.80 -35.71 -17.89
N VAL A 154 -17.99 -34.53 -17.29
CA VAL A 154 -17.28 -34.10 -16.07
C VAL A 154 -18.18 -34.04 -14.84
N LYS A 155 -19.48 -34.32 -14.98
CA LYS A 155 -20.43 -34.21 -13.87
C LYS A 155 -20.12 -35.25 -12.79
N GLY A 156 -19.94 -34.81 -11.55
CA GLY A 156 -19.59 -35.69 -10.43
C GLY A 156 -18.13 -36.14 -10.41
N LYS A 157 -17.27 -35.60 -11.29
CA LYS A 157 -15.87 -36.03 -11.44
C LYS A 157 -14.87 -34.96 -11.03
N ILE A 158 -13.64 -35.38 -10.74
CA ILE A 158 -12.50 -34.50 -10.57
C ILE A 158 -11.98 -34.14 -11.95
N VAL A 159 -11.82 -32.84 -12.21
CA VAL A 159 -11.28 -32.34 -13.48
C VAL A 159 -9.79 -32.07 -13.30
N LEU A 160 -8.97 -32.78 -14.08
CA LEU A 160 -7.52 -32.59 -14.14
C LEU A 160 -7.18 -31.69 -15.34
N VAL A 161 -6.43 -30.61 -15.10
CA VAL A 161 -6.09 -29.61 -16.13
C VAL A 161 -4.63 -29.17 -16.03
N GLU A 162 -4.12 -28.51 -17.06
CA GLU A 162 -2.82 -27.84 -17.07
C GLU A 162 -2.90 -26.41 -16.55
N SER A 163 -1.81 -25.88 -15.99
CA SER A 163 -1.71 -24.45 -15.63
C SER A 163 -1.70 -23.51 -16.84
N GLY A 164 -2.22 -22.29 -16.69
CA GLY A 164 -2.15 -21.25 -17.73
C GLY A 164 -3.03 -21.51 -18.96
N THR A 165 -2.55 -21.17 -20.15
CA THR A 165 -3.23 -21.42 -21.44
C THR A 165 -2.30 -22.17 -22.40
N PRO A 166 -2.82 -22.68 -23.53
CA PRO A 166 -1.98 -23.25 -24.60
C PRO A 166 -0.92 -22.28 -25.12
N GLU A 167 -1.18 -20.97 -25.05
CA GLU A 167 -0.35 -19.92 -25.65
C GLU A 167 0.57 -19.23 -24.63
N THR A 168 0.21 -19.23 -23.35
CA THR A 168 0.85 -18.35 -22.36
C THR A 168 0.90 -18.99 -20.99
N GLN A 169 2.09 -18.91 -20.38
CA GLN A 169 2.43 -19.47 -19.07
C GLN A 169 3.02 -18.40 -18.13
N THR A 170 2.63 -17.14 -18.31
CA THR A 170 3.06 -16.06 -17.41
C THR A 170 2.37 -16.21 -16.05
N PRO A 171 3.00 -15.77 -14.94
CA PRO A 171 2.40 -15.86 -13.62
C PRO A 171 1.01 -15.21 -13.54
N GLY A 172 0.85 -14.03 -14.15
CA GLY A 172 -0.43 -13.30 -14.17
C GLY A 172 -1.53 -14.07 -14.90
N GLU A 173 -1.21 -14.66 -16.06
CA GLU A 173 -2.16 -15.46 -16.84
C GLU A 173 -2.58 -16.73 -16.10
N ILE A 174 -1.62 -17.41 -15.46
CA ILE A 174 -1.90 -18.63 -14.68
C ILE A 174 -2.88 -18.32 -13.54
N ILE A 175 -2.63 -17.25 -12.78
CA ILE A 175 -3.52 -16.84 -11.68
C ILE A 175 -4.92 -16.50 -12.21
N ALA A 176 -5.01 -15.72 -13.28
CA ALA A 176 -6.28 -15.28 -13.85
C ALA A 176 -7.10 -16.48 -14.37
N THR A 177 -6.48 -17.36 -15.14
CA THR A 177 -7.14 -18.52 -15.74
C THR A 177 -7.51 -19.58 -14.71
N SER A 178 -6.74 -19.74 -13.64
CA SER A 178 -7.04 -20.69 -12.56
C SER A 178 -8.41 -20.44 -11.91
N ILE A 179 -8.82 -19.18 -11.75
CA ILE A 179 -10.16 -18.82 -11.27
C ILE A 179 -11.23 -19.21 -12.30
N ALA A 180 -10.99 -18.91 -13.58
CA ALA A 180 -11.92 -19.20 -14.66
C ALA A 180 -12.15 -20.71 -14.84
N LYS A 181 -11.07 -21.51 -14.83
CA LYS A 181 -11.13 -22.99 -14.92
C LYS A 181 -11.97 -23.60 -13.82
N ARG A 182 -11.74 -23.18 -12.57
CA ARG A 182 -12.53 -23.64 -11.41
C ARG A 182 -14.02 -23.34 -11.60
N LYS A 183 -14.34 -22.10 -12.00
CA LYS A 183 -15.73 -21.67 -12.21
C LYS A 183 -16.40 -22.51 -13.29
N LEU A 184 -15.76 -22.66 -14.45
CA LEU A 184 -16.29 -23.42 -15.57
C LEU A 184 -16.47 -24.91 -15.25
N ALA A 185 -15.49 -25.53 -14.57
CA ALA A 185 -15.60 -26.92 -14.13
C ALA A 185 -16.80 -27.11 -13.19
N ALA A 186 -16.98 -26.20 -12.22
CA ALA A 186 -18.09 -26.23 -11.28
C ALA A 186 -19.45 -26.05 -11.97
N GLU A 187 -19.56 -25.11 -12.91
CA GLU A 187 -20.76 -24.90 -13.74
C GLU A 187 -21.14 -26.15 -14.54
N LYS A 188 -20.14 -26.93 -14.99
CA LYS A 188 -20.33 -28.21 -15.67
C LYS A 188 -20.56 -29.40 -14.72
N GLY A 189 -20.58 -29.16 -13.42
CA GLY A 189 -20.90 -30.14 -12.39
C GLY A 189 -19.71 -30.98 -11.89
N ALA A 190 -18.48 -30.57 -12.15
CA ALA A 190 -17.30 -31.18 -11.54
C ALA A 190 -17.34 -31.03 -10.01
N VAL A 191 -16.76 -31.99 -9.30
CA VAL A 191 -16.73 -32.00 -7.83
C VAL A 191 -15.42 -31.46 -7.25
N ALA A 192 -14.35 -31.42 -8.04
CA ALA A 192 -13.09 -30.75 -7.70
C ALA A 192 -12.26 -30.47 -8.96
N VAL A 193 -11.25 -29.60 -8.84
CA VAL A 193 -10.24 -29.34 -9.87
C VAL A 193 -8.84 -29.59 -9.33
N ILE A 194 -8.00 -30.26 -10.12
CA ILE A 194 -6.56 -30.39 -9.89
C ILE A 194 -5.84 -29.81 -11.11
N GLU A 195 -5.01 -28.80 -10.90
CA GLU A 195 -4.24 -28.13 -11.95
C GLU A 195 -2.77 -28.54 -11.84
N LEU A 196 -2.25 -29.21 -12.86
CA LEU A 196 -0.83 -29.54 -13.03
C LEU A 196 -0.05 -28.25 -13.29
N PHE A 197 0.68 -27.79 -12.28
CA PHE A 197 1.47 -26.57 -12.36
C PHE A 197 2.81 -26.85 -13.06
N ASN A 198 2.87 -26.53 -14.34
CA ASN A 198 4.02 -26.81 -15.22
C ASN A 198 4.80 -25.56 -15.65
N ALA A 199 4.37 -24.38 -15.21
CA ALA A 199 4.99 -23.11 -15.56
C ALA A 199 6.47 -23.02 -15.15
N PRO A 200 7.32 -22.23 -15.82
CA PRO A 200 8.76 -22.12 -15.55
C PRO A 200 9.10 -21.37 -14.24
N ILE A 201 8.28 -21.52 -13.20
CA ILE A 201 8.49 -21.00 -11.86
C ILE A 201 8.93 -22.15 -10.94
N PRO A 202 10.03 -22.01 -10.20
CA PRO A 202 10.43 -22.98 -9.18
C PRO A 202 9.30 -23.26 -8.16
N TRP A 203 9.04 -24.53 -7.85
CA TRP A 203 7.91 -24.91 -7.00
C TRP A 203 7.99 -24.34 -5.58
N ASN A 204 9.20 -24.20 -5.03
CA ASN A 204 9.42 -23.54 -3.74
C ASN A 204 8.97 -22.06 -3.74
N ILE A 205 9.08 -21.35 -4.87
CA ILE A 205 8.56 -19.98 -5.01
C ILE A 205 7.02 -20.01 -5.02
N VAL A 206 6.41 -21.01 -5.66
CA VAL A 206 4.95 -21.20 -5.64
C VAL A 206 4.45 -21.46 -4.22
N LEU A 207 5.08 -22.40 -3.50
CA LEU A 207 4.75 -22.68 -2.10
C LEU A 207 4.85 -21.42 -1.24
N ARG A 208 5.95 -20.66 -1.37
CA ARG A 208 6.17 -19.42 -0.60
C ARG A 208 5.07 -18.39 -0.83
N ASN A 209 4.65 -18.18 -2.08
CA ASN A 209 3.72 -17.11 -2.43
C ASN A 209 2.24 -17.48 -2.23
N PHE A 210 1.89 -18.77 -2.29
CA PHE A 210 0.49 -19.19 -2.33
C PHE A 210 0.09 -20.15 -1.21
N ALA A 211 1.00 -20.91 -0.60
CA ALA A 211 0.64 -21.86 0.47
C ALA A 211 0.43 -21.20 1.83
N GLY A 212 1.06 -20.04 2.02
CA GLY A 212 1.04 -19.28 3.26
C GLY A 212 -0.31 -18.63 3.57
N GLU A 213 -0.34 -17.99 4.72
CA GLU A 213 -1.44 -17.15 5.15
C GLU A 213 -1.64 -15.98 4.18
N LYS A 214 -2.90 -15.66 3.88
CA LYS A 214 -3.28 -14.56 3.01
C LYS A 214 -4.33 -13.70 3.69
N LEU A 215 -4.15 -12.39 3.60
CA LEU A 215 -5.15 -11.41 3.99
C LEU A 215 -5.72 -10.77 2.72
N SER A 216 -7.03 -10.61 2.65
CA SER A 216 -7.72 -9.88 1.58
C SER A 216 -8.91 -9.11 2.14
N LEU A 217 -9.38 -8.08 1.43
CA LEU A 217 -10.61 -7.39 1.82
C LEU A 217 -11.76 -8.41 1.90
N SER A 218 -12.54 -8.32 2.97
CA SER A 218 -13.75 -9.10 3.10
C SER A 218 -14.78 -8.54 2.12
N GLU A 219 -15.24 -9.36 1.18
CA GLU A 219 -16.33 -9.00 0.28
C GLU A 219 -17.65 -9.40 0.96
N SER A 220 -18.49 -8.43 1.28
CA SER A 220 -19.80 -8.66 1.92
C SER A 220 -20.79 -9.43 1.03
N ASP A 221 -20.52 -9.55 -0.28
CA ASP A 221 -21.46 -10.09 -1.28
C ASP A 221 -20.80 -11.04 -2.29
N LYS A 222 -20.01 -12.03 -1.84
CA LYS A 222 -19.85 -13.23 -2.67
C LYS A 222 -21.08 -14.09 -2.53
N GLY A 223 -22.09 -13.79 -3.37
CA GLY A 223 -23.06 -14.79 -3.78
C GLY A 223 -22.31 -16.08 -4.10
N SER A 224 -22.67 -17.15 -3.40
CA SER A 224 -22.05 -18.47 -3.40
C SER A 224 -21.54 -18.87 -4.78
N LEU A 225 -20.28 -18.54 -5.10
CA LEU A 225 -19.56 -19.26 -6.14
C LEU A 225 -19.39 -20.66 -5.56
N SER A 226 -20.02 -21.66 -6.20
CA SER A 226 -19.92 -23.06 -5.80
C SER A 226 -18.45 -23.40 -5.49
N SER A 227 -18.13 -23.55 -4.22
CA SER A 227 -16.76 -23.63 -3.73
C SER A 227 -16.25 -25.07 -3.86
N ILE A 228 -16.09 -25.54 -5.10
CA ILE A 228 -15.46 -26.85 -5.29
C ILE A 228 -13.97 -26.77 -4.90
N PRO A 229 -13.41 -27.82 -4.30
CA PRO A 229 -11.98 -27.89 -3.98
C PRO A 229 -11.14 -27.71 -5.25
N HIS A 230 -10.11 -26.88 -5.16
CA HIS A 230 -9.19 -26.61 -6.25
C HIS A 230 -7.75 -26.67 -5.73
N ALA A 231 -6.93 -27.55 -6.28
CA ALA A 231 -5.52 -27.67 -5.94
C ALA A 231 -4.61 -27.37 -7.14
N TRP A 232 -3.49 -26.69 -6.88
CA TRP A 232 -2.32 -26.73 -7.76
C TRP A 232 -1.38 -27.81 -7.28
N ILE A 233 -0.86 -28.63 -8.19
CA ILE A 233 0.13 -29.67 -7.87
C ILE A 233 1.38 -29.47 -8.70
N ASN A 234 2.55 -29.83 -8.15
CA ASN A 234 3.83 -29.75 -8.84
C ASN A 234 3.86 -30.71 -10.04
N GLY A 235 3.38 -30.24 -11.19
CA GLY A 235 3.28 -31.04 -12.42
C GLY A 235 4.63 -31.41 -13.02
N LYS A 236 5.71 -30.73 -12.62
CA LYS A 236 7.08 -31.00 -13.07
C LYS A 236 7.62 -32.32 -12.54
N GLU A 237 7.06 -32.82 -11.44
CA GLU A 237 7.35 -34.16 -10.94
C GLU A 237 6.64 -35.19 -11.82
N ALA A 238 7.39 -35.79 -12.76
CA ALA A 238 6.84 -36.70 -13.77
C ALA A 238 6.05 -37.88 -13.19
N LYS A 239 6.38 -38.31 -11.96
CA LYS A 239 5.63 -39.34 -11.23
C LYS A 239 4.20 -38.89 -10.88
N PHE A 240 4.02 -37.65 -10.44
CA PHE A 240 2.71 -37.10 -10.06
C PHE A 240 1.84 -36.89 -11.29
N ALA A 241 2.39 -36.27 -12.34
CA ALA A 241 1.66 -36.08 -13.59
C ALA A 241 1.23 -37.41 -14.21
N ARG A 242 2.09 -38.44 -14.17
CA ARG A 242 1.77 -39.78 -14.68
C ARG A 242 0.67 -40.44 -13.86
N ALA A 243 0.77 -40.43 -12.53
CA ALA A 243 -0.24 -41.02 -11.66
C ALA A 243 -1.60 -40.34 -11.83
N LEU A 244 -1.65 -39.00 -11.82
CA LEU A 244 -2.91 -38.27 -11.98
C LEU A 244 -3.58 -38.49 -13.34
N ARG A 245 -2.80 -38.56 -14.43
CA ARG A 245 -3.34 -38.81 -15.78
C ARG A 245 -3.75 -40.27 -16.00
N GLY A 246 -3.10 -41.21 -15.32
CA GLY A 246 -3.37 -42.66 -15.44
C GLY A 246 -4.48 -43.17 -14.51
N ALA A 247 -4.77 -42.42 -13.44
CA ALA A 247 -5.75 -42.81 -12.44
C ALA A 247 -7.17 -42.90 -13.01
N LYS A 248 -7.93 -43.87 -12.51
CA LYS A 248 -9.39 -43.95 -12.76
C LYS A 248 -10.16 -43.09 -11.77
N GLU A 249 -9.68 -43.04 -10.53
CA GLU A 249 -10.25 -42.26 -9.43
C GLU A 249 -9.12 -41.60 -8.65
N ILE A 250 -9.42 -40.46 -8.05
CA ILE A 250 -8.50 -39.74 -7.16
C ILE A 250 -9.19 -39.61 -5.81
N ASP A 251 -8.42 -39.87 -4.75
CA ASP A 251 -8.80 -39.55 -3.37
C ASP A 251 -8.20 -38.19 -3.00
N PHE A 252 -9.03 -37.23 -2.63
CA PHE A 252 -8.65 -35.87 -2.26
C PHE A 252 -9.14 -35.59 -0.85
N LYS A 253 -8.19 -35.53 0.09
CA LYS A 253 -8.42 -35.24 1.51
C LYS A 253 -7.68 -33.99 1.94
N THR A 254 -8.39 -33.05 2.56
CA THR A 254 -7.80 -31.89 3.21
C THR A 254 -8.73 -31.31 4.26
N ALA A 255 -8.18 -30.73 5.32
CA ALA A 255 -8.97 -29.94 6.26
C ALA A 255 -9.30 -28.51 5.73
N GLY A 256 -8.91 -28.20 4.49
CA GLY A 256 -9.14 -26.89 3.89
C GLY A 256 -8.16 -25.82 4.37
N ARG A 257 -8.56 -24.56 4.21
CA ARG A 257 -7.92 -23.40 4.88
C ARG A 257 -8.90 -22.81 5.88
N LYS A 258 -8.43 -22.57 7.10
CA LYS A 258 -9.24 -21.83 8.09
C LYS A 258 -9.35 -20.38 7.64
N THR A 259 -10.57 -19.87 7.55
CA THR A 259 -10.81 -18.44 7.32
C THR A 259 -11.30 -17.80 8.61
N GLN A 260 -10.83 -16.58 8.85
CA GLN A 260 -11.24 -15.77 10.00
C GLN A 260 -11.45 -14.33 9.54
N GLN A 261 -12.59 -13.75 9.92
CA GLN A 261 -12.82 -12.32 9.74
C GLN A 261 -11.97 -11.56 10.77
N VAL A 262 -11.18 -10.61 10.30
CA VAL A 262 -10.33 -9.74 11.12
C VAL A 262 -10.47 -8.30 10.60
N ASN A 263 -10.19 -7.32 11.46
CA ASN A 263 -10.27 -5.91 11.07
C ASN A 263 -8.92 -5.23 11.25
N SER A 264 -8.62 -4.28 10.37
CA SER A 264 -7.66 -3.21 10.62
C SER A 264 -8.34 -1.87 10.36
N TYR A 265 -7.60 -0.76 10.49
CA TYR A 265 -8.19 0.58 10.43
C TYR A 265 -7.36 1.53 9.58
N ASN A 266 -8.01 2.25 8.66
CA ASN A 266 -7.45 3.53 8.25
C ASN A 266 -7.70 4.53 9.39
N VAL A 267 -6.70 5.34 9.74
CA VAL A 267 -6.80 6.37 10.78
C VAL A 267 -6.94 7.74 10.12
N VAL A 268 -8.07 8.39 10.34
CA VAL A 268 -8.50 9.58 9.59
C VAL A 268 -8.76 10.75 10.53
N GLY A 269 -8.09 11.88 10.29
CA GLY A 269 -8.29 13.14 11.02
C GLY A 269 -8.41 14.33 10.07
N LEU A 270 -9.30 15.27 10.40
CA LEU A 270 -9.55 16.47 9.60
C LEU A 270 -9.02 17.73 10.32
N ILE A 271 -8.26 18.54 9.60
CA ILE A 271 -7.90 19.91 9.98
C ILE A 271 -8.77 20.86 9.17
N PRO A 272 -9.74 21.57 9.79
CA PRO A 272 -10.59 22.52 9.08
C PRO A 272 -9.78 23.67 8.48
N GLY A 273 -10.08 24.02 7.23
CA GLY A 273 -9.48 25.16 6.54
C GLY A 273 -9.89 26.51 7.14
N SER A 274 -9.00 27.50 7.05
CA SER A 274 -9.22 28.85 7.57
C SER A 274 -10.01 29.76 6.64
N ASP A 275 -10.11 29.44 5.34
CA ASP A 275 -10.82 30.28 4.36
C ASP A 275 -12.29 29.86 4.23
N PRO A 276 -13.27 30.76 4.49
CA PRO A 276 -14.69 30.42 4.44
C PRO A 276 -15.21 29.90 3.10
N LYS A 277 -14.51 30.17 1.99
CA LYS A 277 -14.90 29.73 0.64
C LYS A 277 -14.18 28.46 0.22
N LEU A 278 -12.95 28.24 0.70
CA LEU A 278 -12.12 27.12 0.27
C LEU A 278 -12.13 25.94 1.25
N LYS A 279 -12.54 26.14 2.51
CA LYS A 279 -12.53 25.07 3.54
C LYS A 279 -13.36 23.83 3.21
N ASP A 280 -14.33 23.93 2.29
CA ASP A 280 -15.16 22.80 1.86
C ASP A 280 -14.49 21.95 0.76
N GLU A 281 -13.38 22.43 0.19
CA GLU A 281 -12.41 21.63 -0.56
C GLU A 281 -11.30 21.16 0.39
N TYR A 282 -10.72 20.00 0.10
CA TYR A 282 -9.65 19.47 0.92
C TYR A 282 -8.49 18.85 0.12
N ILE A 283 -7.33 18.85 0.77
CA ILE A 283 -6.17 18.06 0.34
C ILE A 283 -6.12 16.80 1.21
N LEU A 284 -5.90 15.65 0.59
CA LEU A 284 -5.72 14.37 1.27
C LEU A 284 -4.23 14.07 1.43
N LEU A 285 -3.74 14.00 2.66
CA LEU A 285 -2.41 13.48 2.97
C LEU A 285 -2.53 12.00 3.30
N SER A 286 -1.69 11.17 2.69
CA SER A 286 -1.68 9.73 2.95
C SER A 286 -0.29 9.18 3.18
N ALA A 287 -0.19 8.15 4.01
CA ALA A 287 0.97 7.29 4.20
C ALA A 287 0.49 5.99 4.86
N HIS A 288 1.03 4.84 4.49
CA HIS A 288 0.72 3.61 5.23
C HIS A 288 1.56 3.51 6.49
N TYR A 289 0.97 2.89 7.52
CA TYR A 289 1.63 2.68 8.80
C TYR A 289 1.88 1.19 9.09
N ASP A 290 1.30 0.27 8.30
CA ASP A 290 1.62 -1.14 8.38
C ASP A 290 2.99 -1.46 7.78
N HIS A 291 3.54 -2.61 8.16
CA HIS A 291 4.72 -3.18 7.52
C HIS A 291 4.60 -4.71 7.46
N VAL A 292 5.66 -5.42 7.09
CA VAL A 292 5.59 -6.83 6.69
C VAL A 292 5.45 -7.83 7.85
N GLY A 293 5.93 -7.50 9.06
CA GLY A 293 5.76 -8.32 10.27
C GLY A 293 7.02 -9.04 10.75
N VAL A 294 6.89 -10.32 11.11
CA VAL A 294 7.95 -11.11 11.75
C VAL A 294 8.23 -12.44 11.03
N GLY A 295 9.47 -12.92 11.16
CA GLY A 295 9.91 -14.22 10.65
C GLY A 295 9.55 -14.43 9.19
N LYS A 296 9.09 -15.65 8.85
CA LYS A 296 8.80 -16.04 7.45
C LYS A 296 7.67 -15.22 6.83
N GLN A 297 6.80 -14.63 7.65
CA GLN A 297 5.71 -13.78 7.17
C GLN A 297 6.22 -12.38 6.79
N GLY A 298 7.23 -11.87 7.51
CA GLY A 298 7.84 -10.57 7.24
C GLY A 298 8.78 -10.59 6.04
N GLY A 299 9.56 -11.67 5.87
CA GLY A 299 10.44 -11.77 4.71
C GLY A 299 11.60 -12.73 4.93
N GLN A 300 12.63 -12.56 4.11
CA GLN A 300 13.92 -13.24 4.22
C GLN A 300 15.03 -12.34 3.65
N PRO A 301 16.28 -12.45 4.15
CA PRO A 301 16.72 -13.29 5.28
C PRO A 301 16.33 -12.74 6.66
N PHE A 302 16.29 -13.62 7.68
CA PHE A 302 16.25 -13.26 9.11
C PHE A 302 16.94 -14.35 9.95
N THR A 303 17.29 -14.06 11.21
CA THR A 303 17.88 -15.03 12.14
C THR A 303 16.97 -15.31 13.33
N ALA A 304 17.31 -16.29 14.18
CA ALA A 304 16.51 -16.53 15.39
C ALA A 304 16.63 -15.37 16.41
N GLU A 305 17.76 -14.66 16.38
CA GLU A 305 18.06 -13.52 17.24
C GLU A 305 17.39 -12.24 16.75
N ASP A 306 17.29 -12.05 15.43
CA ASP A 306 16.61 -10.91 14.82
C ASP A 306 15.67 -11.38 13.69
N SER A 307 14.38 -11.31 13.98
CA SER A 307 13.30 -11.75 13.10
C SER A 307 12.17 -10.73 12.97
N ILE A 308 12.39 -9.50 13.45
CA ILE A 308 11.40 -8.43 13.38
C ILE A 308 11.79 -7.52 12.22
N PHE A 309 10.83 -7.22 11.35
CA PHE A 309 11.01 -6.29 10.27
C PHE A 309 10.35 -4.99 10.71
N ASN A 310 11.13 -4.04 11.24
CA ASN A 310 10.58 -2.87 11.94
C ASN A 310 10.01 -1.81 11.01
N GLY A 311 10.41 -1.75 9.74
CA GLY A 311 9.82 -0.82 8.77
C GLY A 311 10.04 0.65 9.11
N ALA A 312 11.23 1.02 9.56
CA ALA A 312 11.57 2.40 9.89
C ALA A 312 11.56 3.30 8.65
N ARG A 313 12.20 2.85 7.57
CA ARG A 313 12.25 3.53 6.27
C ARG A 313 11.00 3.26 5.45
N ASP A 314 10.43 2.06 5.58
CA ASP A 314 9.20 1.63 4.93
C ASP A 314 8.15 1.14 5.96
N ASN A 315 7.17 1.93 6.37
CA ASN A 315 6.96 3.34 6.06
C ASN A 315 6.61 4.15 7.32
N ALA A 316 7.26 3.82 8.44
CA ALA A 316 7.24 4.72 9.59
C ALA A 316 7.73 6.12 9.18
N PHE A 317 8.66 6.22 8.23
CA PHE A 317 9.17 7.48 7.67
C PHE A 317 8.08 8.40 7.11
N GLY A 318 7.22 7.90 6.21
CA GLY A 318 6.10 8.66 5.67
C GLY A 318 5.03 8.94 6.73
N THR A 319 4.78 7.99 7.64
CA THR A 319 3.86 8.20 8.76
C THR A 319 4.34 9.32 9.72
N VAL A 320 5.65 9.44 9.96
CA VAL A 320 6.23 10.54 10.75
C VAL A 320 6.04 11.88 10.03
N ALA A 321 6.23 11.93 8.70
CA ALA A 321 5.97 13.14 7.92
C ALA A 321 4.48 13.55 7.99
N LEU A 322 3.57 12.57 7.98
CA LEU A 322 2.15 12.76 8.14
C LEU A 322 1.78 13.31 9.54
N LEU A 323 2.35 12.76 10.62
CA LEU A 323 2.16 13.27 11.99
C LEU A 323 2.75 14.68 12.17
N THR A 324 3.90 14.96 11.55
CA THR A 324 4.52 16.29 11.55
C THR A 324 3.62 17.31 10.85
N ALA A 325 3.05 16.94 9.70
CA ALA A 325 2.08 17.79 9.00
C ALA A 325 0.83 18.02 9.85
N ALA A 326 0.33 16.98 10.52
CA ALA A 326 -0.81 17.12 11.44
C ALA A 326 -0.55 18.17 12.54
N GLU A 327 0.63 18.11 13.16
CA GLU A 327 1.00 19.03 14.24
C GLU A 327 1.17 20.47 13.73
N ALA A 328 1.91 20.67 12.65
CA ALA A 328 2.20 22.00 12.14
C ALA A 328 0.96 22.68 11.54
N LEU A 329 0.15 21.94 10.77
CA LEU A 329 -1.02 22.48 10.09
C LEU A 329 -2.19 22.70 11.05
N SER A 330 -2.34 21.92 12.13
CA SER A 330 -3.38 22.17 13.14
C SER A 330 -3.12 23.44 13.95
N LYS A 331 -1.86 23.77 14.24
CA LYS A 331 -1.47 25.01 14.94
C LYS A 331 -1.72 26.27 14.09
N ASN A 332 -1.58 26.16 12.77
CA ASN A 332 -1.88 27.25 11.85
C ASN A 332 -2.52 26.69 10.56
N PRO A 333 -3.86 26.57 10.53
CA PRO A 333 -4.57 25.94 9.42
C PRO A 333 -4.42 26.67 8.08
N PRO A 334 -4.15 25.96 6.97
CA PRO A 334 -4.15 26.55 5.63
C PRO A 334 -5.57 26.90 5.19
N LYS A 335 -5.73 27.52 4.02
CA LYS A 335 -7.04 27.98 3.51
C LYS A 335 -8.03 26.84 3.29
N ARG A 336 -7.61 25.76 2.63
CA ARG A 336 -8.40 24.54 2.45
C ARG A 336 -8.28 23.64 3.66
N SER A 337 -9.26 22.77 3.83
CA SER A 337 -9.15 21.72 4.84
C SER A 337 -8.07 20.70 4.44
N VAL A 338 -7.47 20.05 5.42
CA VAL A 338 -6.51 18.98 5.20
C VAL A 338 -7.05 17.72 5.86
N LEU A 339 -7.29 16.71 5.05
CA LEU A 339 -7.69 15.38 5.50
C LEU A 339 -6.44 14.51 5.58
N ILE A 340 -6.16 14.00 6.77
CA ILE A 340 -5.01 13.15 7.04
C ILE A 340 -5.49 11.72 7.16
N VAL A 341 -4.90 10.81 6.38
CA VAL A 341 -5.30 9.40 6.29
C VAL A 341 -4.05 8.52 6.44
N ALA A 342 -3.82 7.96 7.63
CA ALA A 342 -2.84 6.90 7.81
C ALA A 342 -3.48 5.56 7.40
N LEU A 343 -2.87 4.87 6.44
CA LEU A 343 -3.46 3.73 5.74
C LEU A 343 -2.93 2.40 6.30
N THR A 344 -3.78 1.37 6.28
CA THR A 344 -3.39 -0.01 6.59
C THR A 344 -3.44 -0.87 5.34
N GLY A 345 -2.68 -1.96 5.32
CA GLY A 345 -2.81 -2.99 4.29
C GLY A 345 -2.18 -2.60 2.96
N GLU A 346 -1.21 -1.69 2.96
CA GLU A 346 -0.44 -1.34 1.76
C GLU A 346 0.38 -2.55 1.31
N GLU A 347 1.09 -3.17 2.25
CA GLU A 347 2.06 -4.27 2.02
C GLU A 347 1.44 -5.54 1.45
N ILE A 348 0.12 -5.64 1.55
CA ILE A 348 -0.69 -6.76 1.08
C ILE A 348 -1.54 -6.40 -0.15
N GLY A 349 -1.20 -5.29 -0.82
CA GLY A 349 -1.78 -4.89 -2.10
C GLY A 349 -2.68 -3.66 -2.02
N LEU A 350 -2.26 -2.62 -1.30
CA LEU A 350 -2.92 -1.29 -1.26
C LEU A 350 -4.37 -1.36 -0.76
N LEU A 351 -4.67 -2.30 0.14
CA LEU A 351 -6.03 -2.68 0.47
C LEU A 351 -6.76 -1.60 1.29
N GLY A 352 -6.07 -0.87 2.17
CA GLY A 352 -6.67 0.23 2.92
C GLY A 352 -7.01 1.43 2.05
N SER A 353 -6.11 1.87 1.16
CA SER A 353 -6.41 2.97 0.24
C SER A 353 -7.48 2.60 -0.78
N LYS A 354 -7.45 1.35 -1.29
CA LYS A 354 -8.51 0.83 -2.16
C LYS A 354 -9.87 0.85 -1.45
N TYR A 355 -9.92 0.44 -0.18
CA TYR A 355 -11.15 0.48 0.60
C TYR A 355 -11.61 1.93 0.83
N TYR A 356 -10.70 2.83 1.20
CA TYR A 356 -11.05 4.25 1.38
C TYR A 356 -11.59 4.87 0.09
N ALA A 357 -10.92 4.69 -1.05
CA ALA A 357 -11.34 5.28 -2.33
C ALA A 357 -12.73 4.80 -2.75
N SER A 358 -13.08 3.55 -2.45
CA SER A 358 -14.41 2.99 -2.73
C SER A 358 -15.47 3.33 -1.66
N HIS A 359 -15.06 3.67 -0.44
CA HIS A 359 -15.93 3.99 0.69
C HIS A 359 -15.48 5.27 1.39
N PRO A 360 -15.42 6.41 0.68
CA PRO A 360 -14.75 7.60 1.19
C PRO A 360 -15.57 8.24 2.32
N LEU A 361 -14.88 8.68 3.38
CA LEU A 361 -15.54 9.36 4.51
C LEU A 361 -15.95 10.80 4.20
N LEU A 362 -15.31 11.41 3.19
CA LEU A 362 -15.69 12.72 2.63
C LEU A 362 -15.87 12.59 1.11
N PRO A 363 -16.74 13.40 0.48
CA PRO A 363 -16.97 13.30 -0.96
C PRO A 363 -15.68 13.51 -1.78
N LEU A 364 -15.30 12.53 -2.61
CA LEU A 364 -14.06 12.59 -3.39
C LEU A 364 -14.02 13.76 -4.38
N ASN A 365 -15.16 14.22 -4.88
CA ASN A 365 -15.24 15.40 -5.75
C ASN A 365 -14.89 16.73 -5.03
N LYS A 366 -14.69 16.70 -3.71
CA LYS A 366 -14.15 17.81 -2.90
C LYS A 366 -12.67 17.62 -2.54
N CYS A 367 -12.11 16.43 -2.77
CA CYS A 367 -10.67 16.19 -2.66
C CYS A 367 -9.99 16.76 -3.90
N ILE A 368 -9.19 17.81 -3.77
CA ILE A 368 -8.56 18.47 -4.94
C ILE A 368 -7.17 17.92 -5.27
N PHE A 369 -6.56 17.19 -4.33
CA PHE A 369 -5.19 16.69 -4.44
C PHE A 369 -4.94 15.64 -3.37
N ASN A 370 -4.19 14.59 -3.71
CA ASN A 370 -3.63 13.66 -2.72
C ASN A 370 -2.11 13.78 -2.72
N LEU A 371 -1.49 14.10 -1.59
CA LEU A 371 -0.05 13.97 -1.43
C LEU A 371 0.21 12.72 -0.60
N ASN A 372 0.69 11.66 -1.26
CA ASN A 372 1.05 10.42 -0.59
C ASN A 372 2.53 10.47 -0.16
N SER A 373 2.89 9.87 0.97
CA SER A 373 4.27 9.65 1.38
C SER A 373 4.54 8.18 1.61
N ASP A 374 5.45 7.64 0.81
CA ASP A 374 5.84 6.24 0.78
C ASP A 374 7.18 6.12 0.05
N GLY A 375 7.94 5.07 0.33
CA GLY A 375 9.13 4.69 -0.42
C GLY A 375 9.92 3.59 0.30
N ALA A 376 10.76 2.91 -0.48
CA ALA A 376 11.69 1.88 0.00
C ALA A 376 12.88 2.41 0.83
N GLY A 377 12.76 3.62 1.38
CA GLY A 377 13.86 4.37 1.98
C GLY A 377 14.66 5.22 1.00
N TYR A 378 15.90 5.55 1.37
CA TYR A 378 16.75 6.51 0.67
C TYR A 378 18.23 6.13 0.71
N ASN A 379 18.96 6.59 -0.29
CA ASN A 379 20.43 6.59 -0.35
C ASN A 379 21.01 7.98 -0.69
N ASP A 380 20.17 9.00 -0.90
CA ASP A 380 20.57 10.38 -1.16
C ASP A 380 19.79 11.33 -0.23
N THR A 381 20.48 11.93 0.75
CA THR A 381 19.88 12.85 1.74
C THR A 381 19.81 14.30 1.25
N THR A 382 20.23 14.57 0.01
CA THR A 382 20.23 15.93 -0.58
C THR A 382 18.98 16.22 -1.38
N ILE A 383 18.13 15.22 -1.62
CA ILE A 383 16.93 15.33 -2.44
C ILE A 383 15.71 14.71 -1.75
N VAL A 384 14.54 15.01 -2.29
CA VAL A 384 13.37 14.12 -2.26
C VAL A 384 13.14 13.58 -3.67
N ALA A 385 12.63 12.36 -3.79
CA ALA A 385 12.12 11.88 -5.06
C ALA A 385 10.60 12.03 -5.09
N VAL A 386 10.03 12.25 -6.28
CA VAL A 386 8.59 12.41 -6.45
C VAL A 386 8.11 11.65 -7.67
N MET A 387 7.31 10.61 -7.43
CA MET A 387 6.60 9.92 -8.49
C MET A 387 5.40 10.76 -8.93
N GLY A 388 5.30 11.04 -10.23
CA GLY A 388 4.25 11.87 -10.81
C GLY A 388 4.44 13.38 -10.64
N LEU A 389 5.68 13.85 -10.47
CA LEU A 389 6.00 15.28 -10.35
C LEU A 389 5.47 16.08 -11.55
N ASP A 390 5.73 15.58 -12.76
CA ASP A 390 5.37 16.24 -14.01
C ASP A 390 3.94 15.89 -14.49
N ARG A 391 3.22 15.10 -13.70
CA ARG A 391 1.89 14.58 -14.05
C ARG A 391 0.74 15.32 -13.35
N THR A 392 1.01 15.97 -12.21
CA THR A 392 -0.03 16.32 -11.23
C THR A 392 -0.20 17.83 -11.00
N GLY A 393 0.55 18.66 -11.72
CA GLY A 393 0.36 20.12 -11.73
C GLY A 393 0.78 20.85 -10.44
N ALA A 394 1.62 20.22 -9.62
CA ALA A 394 2.10 20.73 -8.32
C ALA A 394 3.64 20.87 -8.23
N ARG A 395 4.34 20.80 -9.37
CA ARG A 395 5.81 20.84 -9.41
C ARG A 395 6.40 22.06 -8.70
N ALA A 396 5.85 23.24 -8.97
CA ALA A 396 6.39 24.50 -8.44
C ALA A 396 6.31 24.56 -6.90
N GLU A 397 5.20 24.09 -6.32
CA GLU A 397 5.03 24.04 -4.87
C GLU A 397 5.99 23.04 -4.22
N ILE A 398 6.14 21.86 -4.81
CA ILE A 398 7.05 20.81 -4.35
C ILE A 398 8.50 21.30 -4.39
N GLU A 399 8.95 21.87 -5.50
CA GLU A 399 10.31 22.41 -5.63
C GLU A 399 10.58 23.57 -4.67
N THR A 400 9.61 24.47 -4.51
CA THR A 400 9.71 25.61 -3.59
C THR A 400 9.83 25.13 -2.15
N ALA A 401 9.00 24.16 -1.76
CA ALA A 401 8.99 23.64 -0.40
C ALA A 401 10.25 22.86 -0.06
N SER A 402 10.68 21.94 -0.94
CA SER A 402 11.91 21.17 -0.75
C SER A 402 13.14 22.08 -0.65
N LYS A 403 13.25 23.09 -1.54
CA LYS A 403 14.35 24.06 -1.52
C LYS A 403 14.41 24.86 -0.23
N ALA A 404 13.26 25.16 0.40
CA ALA A 404 13.21 25.90 1.67
C ALA A 404 13.95 25.18 2.81
N PHE A 405 14.10 23.85 2.73
CA PHE A 405 14.81 23.03 3.71
C PHE A 405 16.13 22.44 3.16
N GLY A 406 16.61 22.97 2.03
CA GLY A 406 17.88 22.59 1.41
C GLY A 406 17.83 21.24 0.69
N LEU A 407 16.66 20.82 0.21
CA LEU A 407 16.48 19.59 -0.56
C LEU A 407 16.24 19.92 -2.05
N GLY A 408 16.90 19.19 -2.94
CA GLY A 408 16.52 19.11 -4.35
C GLY A 408 15.30 18.20 -4.58
N VAL A 409 14.80 18.15 -5.82
CA VAL A 409 13.69 17.28 -6.21
C VAL A 409 14.12 16.45 -7.42
N PHE A 410 13.87 15.15 -7.38
CA PHE A 410 14.11 14.22 -8.48
C PHE A 410 12.78 13.59 -8.92
N ALA A 411 12.46 13.68 -10.21
CA ALA A 411 11.21 13.17 -10.76
C ALA A 411 11.33 11.70 -11.14
N ASP A 412 10.31 10.91 -10.79
CA ASP A 412 10.07 9.55 -11.31
C ASP A 412 11.34 8.66 -11.38
N PRO A 413 11.99 8.39 -10.23
CA PRO A 413 13.15 7.50 -10.20
C PRO A 413 12.79 6.09 -10.67
N SER A 414 13.74 5.43 -11.34
CA SER A 414 13.53 4.10 -11.93
C SER A 414 12.21 3.97 -12.74
N PRO A 415 12.02 4.79 -13.79
CA PRO A 415 10.77 4.83 -14.56
C PRO A 415 10.38 3.47 -15.15
N GLU A 416 11.36 2.60 -15.44
CA GLU A 416 11.16 1.23 -15.90
C GLU A 416 10.39 0.34 -14.90
N GLN A 417 10.35 0.72 -13.63
CA GLN A 417 9.65 -0.02 -12.57
C GLN A 417 8.17 0.35 -12.43
N GLY A 418 7.70 1.39 -13.13
CA GLY A 418 6.31 1.85 -13.05
C GLY A 418 5.86 2.25 -11.63
N LEU A 419 6.75 2.85 -10.83
CA LEU A 419 6.55 3.06 -9.39
C LEU A 419 5.30 3.86 -9.02
N PHE A 420 4.84 4.76 -9.90
CA PHE A 420 3.61 5.54 -9.65
C PHE A 420 2.40 4.66 -9.33
N ASP A 421 2.30 3.48 -9.95
CA ASP A 421 1.13 2.59 -9.81
C ASP A 421 1.31 1.51 -8.73
N ARG A 422 2.35 1.64 -7.89
CA ARG A 422 2.78 0.62 -6.92
C ARG A 422 2.63 1.04 -5.45
N SER A 423 1.92 2.14 -5.18
CA SER A 423 1.67 2.67 -3.83
C SER A 423 0.23 3.19 -3.71
N ASP A 424 -0.18 3.54 -2.50
CA ASP A 424 -1.56 3.94 -2.14
C ASP A 424 -2.13 5.09 -2.99
N ASN A 425 -1.27 5.99 -3.48
CA ASN A 425 -1.65 7.11 -4.35
C ASN A 425 -2.47 6.65 -5.57
N VAL A 426 -2.18 5.46 -6.10
CA VAL A 426 -2.81 4.94 -7.32
C VAL A 426 -4.32 4.75 -7.16
N ASN A 427 -4.80 4.41 -5.96
CA ASN A 427 -6.22 4.20 -5.73
C ASN A 427 -6.99 5.53 -5.75
N PHE A 428 -6.37 6.64 -5.36
CA PHE A 428 -6.94 7.98 -5.52
C PHE A 428 -6.80 8.49 -6.96
N ALA A 429 -5.68 8.17 -7.63
CA ALA A 429 -5.47 8.53 -9.03
C ALA A 429 -6.51 7.90 -9.96
N LYS A 430 -6.90 6.64 -9.72
CA LYS A 430 -7.97 5.94 -10.45
C LYS A 430 -9.33 6.64 -10.35
N GLU A 431 -9.61 7.29 -9.22
CA GLU A 431 -10.82 8.10 -9.04
C GLU A 431 -10.70 9.49 -9.70
N GLY A 432 -9.52 9.85 -10.22
CA GLY A 432 -9.27 11.10 -10.94
C GLY A 432 -8.58 12.18 -10.11
N ILE A 433 -8.21 11.91 -8.85
CA ILE A 433 -7.53 12.90 -8.00
C ILE A 433 -6.04 12.96 -8.37
N PRO A 434 -5.46 14.13 -8.69
CA PRO A 434 -4.01 14.26 -8.87
C PRO A 434 -3.26 13.82 -7.61
N ALA A 435 -2.45 12.76 -7.74
CA ALA A 435 -1.94 12.02 -6.59
C ALA A 435 -0.47 11.59 -6.76
N PRO A 436 0.52 12.51 -6.61
CA PRO A 436 1.91 12.11 -6.59
C PRO A 436 2.31 11.45 -5.26
N THR A 437 3.41 10.71 -5.30
CA THR A 437 4.04 10.13 -4.09
C THR A 437 5.35 10.85 -3.80
N PHE A 438 5.44 11.45 -2.62
CA PHE A 438 6.57 12.17 -2.06
C PHE A 438 7.43 11.20 -1.25
N THR A 439 8.54 10.75 -1.83
CA THR A 439 9.38 9.65 -1.32
C THR A 439 10.72 10.18 -0.80
N PRO A 440 11.31 9.52 0.21
CA PRO A 440 12.71 9.71 0.56
C PRO A 440 13.63 9.57 -0.67
N GLY A 441 14.81 10.17 -0.59
CA GLY A 441 15.67 10.46 -1.74
C GLY A 441 16.40 9.24 -2.31
N PHE A 442 16.04 8.89 -3.54
CA PHE A 442 16.79 7.95 -4.37
C PHE A 442 16.61 8.33 -5.84
N LYS A 443 17.54 7.88 -6.69
CA LYS A 443 17.47 8.08 -8.15
C LYS A 443 17.24 6.78 -8.90
N GLU A 444 17.73 5.68 -8.33
CA GLU A 444 17.66 4.34 -8.90
C GLU A 444 17.35 3.34 -7.80
N PHE A 445 16.50 2.35 -8.12
CA PHE A 445 16.14 1.26 -7.22
C PHE A 445 17.25 0.19 -7.23
N ASN A 446 18.34 0.48 -6.51
CA ASN A 446 19.57 -0.31 -6.54
C ASN A 446 19.83 -1.09 -5.24
N GLY A 447 20.95 -1.80 -5.20
CA GLY A 447 21.33 -2.63 -4.05
C GLY A 447 21.46 -1.87 -2.72
N ASP A 448 21.73 -0.56 -2.73
CA ASP A 448 21.81 0.22 -1.48
C ASP A 448 20.43 0.45 -0.85
N ILE A 449 19.39 0.63 -1.67
CA ILE A 449 18.01 0.69 -1.19
C ILE A 449 17.59 -0.68 -0.62
N MET A 450 17.93 -1.75 -1.34
CA MET A 450 17.59 -3.13 -0.96
C MET A 450 18.25 -3.61 0.34
N LYS A 451 19.26 -2.91 0.86
CA LYS A 451 19.89 -3.25 2.15
C LYS A 451 18.94 -3.16 3.33
N ASN A 452 17.96 -2.27 3.27
CA ASN A 452 16.99 -2.06 4.35
C ASN A 452 15.56 -2.35 3.88
N TYR A 453 15.24 -2.15 2.61
CA TYR A 453 13.87 -2.37 2.13
C TYR A 453 13.39 -3.82 2.38
N HIS A 454 12.33 -3.94 3.18
CA HIS A 454 11.74 -5.22 3.62
C HIS A 454 12.78 -6.14 4.29
N GLN A 455 13.76 -5.58 4.99
CA GLN A 455 14.79 -6.32 5.72
C GLN A 455 14.69 -6.08 7.24
N VAL A 456 15.17 -7.03 8.04
CA VAL A 456 15.28 -6.87 9.51
C VAL A 456 16.18 -5.71 9.92
N SER A 457 17.06 -5.25 9.02
CA SER A 457 17.89 -4.06 9.21
C SER A 457 17.11 -2.75 9.13
N ASP A 458 15.83 -2.73 8.73
CA ASP A 458 15.02 -1.51 8.63
C ASP A 458 14.58 -0.95 9.98
N ASN A 459 15.57 -0.52 10.76
CA ASN A 459 15.42 -0.08 12.14
C ASN A 459 15.63 1.43 12.29
N PRO A 460 15.10 2.06 13.36
CA PRO A 460 15.30 3.48 13.65
C PRO A 460 16.78 3.91 13.62
N GLU A 461 17.70 3.01 13.97
CA GLU A 461 19.15 3.21 14.00
C GLU A 461 19.73 3.46 12.61
N THR A 462 19.04 3.03 11.55
CA THR A 462 19.45 3.30 10.17
C THR A 462 18.96 4.65 9.66
N VAL A 463 18.12 5.37 10.42
CA VAL A 463 17.51 6.63 9.99
C VAL A 463 18.42 7.82 10.31
N ASP A 464 18.66 8.66 9.30
CA ASP A 464 19.24 9.99 9.47
C ASP A 464 18.12 10.94 9.90
N PHE A 465 18.04 11.20 11.20
CA PHE A 465 17.02 12.08 11.78
C PHE A 465 17.12 13.54 11.34
N ASN A 466 18.29 14.01 10.86
CA ASN A 466 18.37 15.35 10.28
C ASN A 466 17.70 15.37 8.89
N TYR A 467 17.87 14.31 8.12
CA TYR A 467 17.18 14.15 6.84
C TYR A 467 15.67 13.97 7.02
N LEU A 468 15.23 13.09 7.94
CA LEU A 468 13.81 12.91 8.28
C LEU A 468 13.14 14.22 8.70
N LEU A 469 13.83 15.06 9.48
CA LEU A 469 13.33 16.39 9.84
C LEU A 469 13.11 17.24 8.58
N LYS A 470 14.14 17.44 7.74
CA LYS A 470 14.03 18.24 6.51
C LYS A 470 12.93 17.72 5.58
N PHE A 471 12.83 16.40 5.43
CA PHE A 471 11.82 15.74 4.64
C PHE A 471 10.41 16.05 5.16
N SER A 472 10.18 15.87 6.46
CA SER A 472 8.87 16.10 7.09
C SER A 472 8.46 17.58 7.01
N GLN A 473 9.42 18.49 7.15
CA GLN A 473 9.20 19.93 6.96
C GLN A 473 8.85 20.27 5.51
N ALA A 474 9.57 19.72 4.53
CA ALA A 474 9.30 19.93 3.11
C ALA A 474 7.93 19.36 2.69
N TYR A 475 7.58 18.15 3.15
CA TYR A 475 6.28 17.53 2.93
C TYR A 475 5.12 18.40 3.48
N THR A 476 5.30 18.90 4.71
CA THR A 476 4.33 19.77 5.36
C THR A 476 4.18 21.11 4.62
N TYR A 477 5.29 21.73 4.24
CA TYR A 477 5.25 23.02 3.56
C TYR A 477 4.70 22.90 2.13
N THR A 478 5.00 21.81 1.42
CA THR A 478 4.36 21.45 0.14
C THR A 478 2.85 21.45 0.29
N THR A 479 2.34 20.76 1.32
CA THR A 479 0.90 20.70 1.61
C THR A 479 0.31 22.08 1.78
N ARG A 480 0.93 22.94 2.60
CA ARG A 480 0.45 24.31 2.82
C ARG A 480 0.38 25.10 1.52
N LEU A 481 1.45 25.08 0.73
CA LEU A 481 1.51 25.81 -0.54
C LEU A 481 0.38 25.40 -1.47
N ILE A 482 0.10 24.10 -1.59
CA ILE A 482 -1.00 23.59 -2.43
C ILE A 482 -2.35 23.97 -1.84
N ALA A 483 -2.54 23.83 -0.51
CA ALA A 483 -3.80 24.12 0.17
C ALA A 483 -4.20 25.59 0.03
N ASP A 484 -3.21 26.50 -0.07
CA ASP A 484 -3.40 27.93 -0.19
C ASP A 484 -3.53 28.44 -1.65
N ARG A 485 -3.41 27.55 -2.65
CA ARG A 485 -3.56 27.90 -4.07
C ARG A 485 -4.93 28.51 -4.37
N LYS A 486 -5.00 29.37 -5.38
CA LYS A 486 -6.31 29.82 -5.89
C LYS A 486 -7.00 28.71 -6.69
N THR A 487 -6.23 27.99 -7.51
CA THR A 487 -6.71 26.95 -8.42
C THR A 487 -6.14 25.59 -8.02
N ALA A 488 -7.00 24.58 -7.96
CA ALA A 488 -6.59 23.19 -7.72
C ALA A 488 -5.54 22.72 -8.75
N PRO A 489 -4.59 21.87 -8.35
CA PRO A 489 -3.75 21.14 -9.30
C PRO A 489 -4.60 20.26 -10.23
N GLN A 490 -4.04 19.91 -11.38
CA GLN A 490 -4.72 19.12 -12.40
C GLN A 490 -3.74 18.14 -13.01
N TRP A 491 -4.27 17.05 -13.55
CA TRP A 491 -3.48 16.15 -14.40
C TRP A 491 -2.95 16.89 -15.63
N SER A 492 -1.73 16.55 -16.03
CA SER A 492 -1.17 16.95 -17.31
C SER A 492 -2.05 16.43 -18.46
N ALA A 493 -2.18 17.21 -19.52
CA ALA A 493 -3.01 16.85 -20.66
C ALA A 493 -2.56 15.52 -21.28
N GLY A 494 -3.51 14.61 -21.52
CA GLY A 494 -3.24 13.27 -22.05
C GLY A 494 -2.81 12.24 -21.01
N ASP A 495 -2.75 12.59 -19.72
CA ASP A 495 -2.49 11.62 -18.67
C ASP A 495 -3.61 10.56 -18.61
N LYS A 496 -3.24 9.31 -18.34
CA LYS A 496 -4.19 8.19 -18.25
C LYS A 496 -5.31 8.38 -17.22
N TYR A 497 -5.10 9.20 -16.19
CA TYR A 497 -6.10 9.50 -15.15
C TYR A 497 -6.91 10.78 -15.42
N GLU A 498 -6.56 11.57 -16.44
CA GLU A 498 -7.29 12.79 -16.81
C GLU A 498 -8.79 12.52 -17.12
N PRO A 499 -9.19 11.46 -17.85
CA PRO A 499 -10.60 11.18 -18.10
C PRO A 499 -11.41 10.92 -16.82
N ALA A 500 -10.82 10.23 -15.84
CA ALA A 500 -11.45 10.00 -14.54
C ALA A 500 -11.63 11.32 -13.78
N ALA A 501 -10.64 12.22 -13.85
CA ALA A 501 -10.73 13.55 -13.25
C ALA A 501 -11.86 14.40 -13.83
N LYS A 502 -12.00 14.42 -15.18
CA LYS A 502 -13.11 15.11 -15.86
C LYS A 502 -14.46 14.61 -15.36
N LYS A 503 -14.62 13.29 -15.25
CA LYS A 503 -15.82 12.65 -14.70
C LYS A 503 -16.06 13.04 -13.23
N LEU A 504 -15.04 12.97 -12.37
CA LEU A 504 -15.15 13.24 -10.93
C LEU A 504 -15.57 14.69 -10.65
N TYR A 505 -15.00 15.65 -11.38
CA TYR A 505 -15.24 17.08 -11.16
C TYR A 505 -16.30 17.69 -12.09
N GLY A 506 -16.94 16.90 -12.95
CA GLY A 506 -18.01 17.34 -13.85
C GLY A 506 -17.54 18.33 -14.93
N LYS A 507 -16.38 18.07 -15.55
CA LYS A 507 -15.75 18.92 -16.59
C LYS A 507 -15.77 18.30 -17.97
#